data_AF-A5DT83-F1
#
_entry.id   AF-A5DT83-F1
#
_cell.length_a   1.000
_cell.length_b   1.000
_cell.length_c   1.000
_cell.angle_alpha   90.00
_cell.angle_beta   90.00
_cell.angle_gamma   90.00
#
_symmetry.space_group_name_H-M   'P 1'
#
loop_
_entity.id
_entity.type
_entity.pdbx_description
1 polymer ?
#
loop_
_entity_poly.entity_id
_entity_poly.type
_entity_poly.pdbx_seq_one_letter_code
_entity_poly.pdbx_strand_id
1 'polypeptide(L)'
;MAPTAEKEQKLKDSNLVDWAVFSEILQMDEDEEGFSQQLVETFVSQVEETFDTIQLYLKEKDLEQLSSTGHFLKGSAAALGLTSIASQCERIQNYGHKHNFDDFQLPANTQTPDSKEGTLSLKEKRREIDEKVATVTSDEVNPHDHKTPKEISTSSNGDATLKDKNTDKDNKIKQLPASTTTTTTTSPPKTDTKTNVKTDAKTSSSIPDELSDDFWILLIEDALSKAKDGFVKSKKALDEFFE
;
A
#
# COMPACT_ATOMS: atom_id res chain seq x y z
N MET A 1 -5.56 0.47 28.91
CA MET A 1 -5.31 1.64 29.80
C MET A 1 -5.09 2.83 28.88
N ALA A 2 -5.81 3.95 29.08
CA ALA A 2 -5.69 5.09 28.17
C ALA A 2 -4.25 5.67 28.17
N PRO A 3 -3.72 6.10 27.00
CA PRO A 3 -2.41 6.72 26.89
C PRO A 3 -2.27 7.93 27.83
N THR A 4 -1.08 8.14 28.38
CA THR A 4 -0.84 9.33 29.21
C THR A 4 -0.65 10.57 28.33
N ALA A 5 -0.92 11.75 28.89
CA ALA A 5 -0.70 13.02 28.19
C ALA A 5 0.77 13.20 27.71
N GLU A 6 1.72 12.61 28.43
CA GLU A 6 3.13 12.59 28.04
C GLU A 6 3.36 11.76 26.77
N LYS A 7 2.73 10.59 26.67
CA LYS A 7 2.80 9.73 25.47
C LYS A 7 2.15 10.38 24.26
N GLU A 8 1.00 11.03 24.45
CA GLU A 8 0.38 11.82 23.38
C GLU A 8 1.29 12.94 22.88
N GLN A 9 1.89 13.71 23.78
CA GLN A 9 2.78 14.80 23.39
C GLN A 9 4.00 14.27 22.65
N LYS A 10 4.58 13.16 23.12
CA LYS A 10 5.71 12.50 22.45
C LYS A 10 5.35 12.04 21.04
N LEU A 11 4.16 11.47 20.83
CA LEU A 11 3.69 11.05 19.51
C LEU A 11 3.49 12.25 18.58
N LYS A 12 2.87 13.34 19.08
CA LYS A 12 2.70 14.61 18.34
C LYS A 12 4.06 15.19 17.91
N ASP A 13 5.03 15.24 18.83
CA ASP A 13 6.35 15.81 18.57
C ASP A 13 7.18 14.97 17.58
N SER A 14 6.85 13.68 17.43
CA SER A 14 7.53 12.80 16.47
C SER A 14 7.31 13.21 15.02
N ASN A 15 6.21 13.90 14.69
CA ASN A 15 5.76 14.21 13.33
C ASN A 15 5.61 12.97 12.42
N LEU A 16 5.51 11.77 13.00
CA LEU A 16 5.34 10.51 12.26
C LEU A 16 3.88 10.15 11.98
N VAL A 17 2.97 10.75 12.77
CA VAL A 17 1.53 10.53 12.73
C VAL A 17 0.85 11.90 12.73
N ASP A 18 -0.06 12.11 11.79
CA ASP A 18 -0.95 13.26 11.81
C ASP A 18 -1.93 13.12 12.98
N TRP A 19 -1.71 13.92 14.02
CA TRP A 19 -2.52 13.88 15.23
C TRP A 19 -3.98 14.21 14.96
N ALA A 20 -4.29 15.10 14.01
CA ALA A 20 -5.67 15.46 13.72
C ALA A 20 -6.47 14.22 13.29
N VAL A 21 -5.91 13.45 12.36
CA VAL A 21 -6.50 12.19 11.88
C VAL A 21 -6.50 11.12 12.98
N PHE A 22 -5.35 10.90 13.63
CA PHE A 22 -5.22 9.81 14.59
C PHE A 22 -6.08 10.03 15.85
N SER A 23 -6.28 11.27 16.27
CA SER A 23 -7.14 11.58 17.42
C SER A 23 -8.62 11.30 17.19
N GLU A 24 -9.09 11.31 15.94
CA GLU A 24 -10.45 10.88 15.59
C GLU A 24 -10.62 9.37 15.76
N ILE A 25 -9.56 8.60 15.49
CA ILE A 25 -9.54 7.14 15.70
C ILE A 25 -9.54 6.83 17.20
N LEU A 26 -8.74 7.57 18.00
CA LEU A 26 -8.72 7.40 19.45
C LEU A 26 -10.06 7.68 20.10
N GLN A 27 -10.86 8.60 19.55
CA GLN A 27 -12.22 8.87 20.05
C GLN A 27 -13.14 7.64 19.91
N MET A 28 -12.87 6.75 18.97
CA MET A 28 -13.65 5.51 18.82
C MET A 28 -13.43 4.54 19.99
N ASP A 29 -12.33 4.66 20.73
CA ASP A 29 -12.07 3.84 21.91
C ASP A 29 -13.02 4.15 23.08
N GLU A 30 -13.74 5.29 23.05
CA GLU A 30 -14.77 5.61 24.04
C GLU A 30 -15.95 4.62 23.97
N ASP A 31 -16.30 4.17 22.77
CA ASP A 31 -17.37 3.20 22.53
C ASP A 31 -16.84 1.75 22.45
N GLU A 32 -15.62 1.55 21.94
CA GLU A 32 -14.99 0.23 21.76
C GLU A 32 -13.53 0.24 22.24
N GLU A 33 -13.30 -0.08 23.52
CA GLU A 33 -11.96 -0.07 24.12
C GLU A 33 -10.98 -0.95 23.32
N GLY A 34 -9.88 -0.34 22.86
CA GLY A 34 -8.82 -1.02 22.12
C GLY A 34 -9.02 -1.08 20.60
N PHE A 35 -10.08 -0.47 20.07
CA PHE A 35 -10.31 -0.36 18.63
C PHE A 35 -9.11 0.25 17.90
N SER A 36 -8.61 1.38 18.39
CA SER A 36 -7.50 2.12 17.78
C SER A 36 -6.22 1.29 17.72
N GLN A 37 -5.91 0.57 18.80
CA GLN A 37 -4.76 -0.33 18.88
C GLN A 37 -4.90 -1.49 17.89
N GLN A 38 -6.06 -2.15 17.88
CA GLN A 38 -6.33 -3.26 16.94
C GLN A 38 -6.24 -2.80 15.48
N LEU A 39 -6.71 -1.59 15.17
CA LEU A 39 -6.60 -1.02 13.83
C LEU A 39 -5.14 -0.79 13.42
N VAL A 40 -4.31 -0.30 14.35
CA VAL A 40 -2.86 -0.15 14.13
C VAL A 40 -2.18 -1.51 13.95
N GLU A 41 -2.48 -2.51 14.77
CA GLU A 41 -1.93 -3.87 14.64
C GLU A 41 -2.31 -4.53 13.30
N THR A 42 -3.56 -4.32 12.86
CA THR A 42 -4.05 -4.78 11.56
C THR A 42 -3.28 -4.11 10.42
N PHE A 43 -3.04 -2.79 10.52
CA PHE A 43 -2.25 -2.07 9.54
C PHE A 43 -0.79 -2.52 9.51
N VAL A 44 -0.15 -2.76 10.67
CA VAL A 44 1.22 -3.29 10.75
C VAL A 44 1.34 -4.59 9.95
N SER A 45 0.43 -5.53 10.19
CA SER A 45 0.40 -6.81 9.47
C SER A 45 0.21 -6.60 7.95
N GLN A 46 -0.71 -5.71 7.57
CA GLN A 46 -0.95 -5.37 6.18
C GLN A 46 0.29 -4.77 5.49
N VAL A 47 1.02 -3.88 6.16
CA VAL A 47 2.24 -3.27 5.62
C VAL A 47 3.32 -4.31 5.36
N GLU A 48 3.54 -5.24 6.29
CA GLU A 48 4.55 -6.30 6.17
C GLU A 48 4.26 -7.19 4.95
N GLU A 49 3.03 -7.71 4.84
CA GLU A 49 2.60 -8.51 3.68
C GLU A 49 2.69 -7.73 2.36
N THR A 50 2.33 -6.45 2.40
CA THR A 50 2.33 -5.59 1.21
C THR A 50 3.76 -5.29 0.76
N PHE A 51 4.70 -5.04 1.67
CA PHE A 51 6.10 -4.81 1.32
C PHE A 51 6.76 -6.04 0.70
N ASP A 52 6.39 -7.24 1.12
CA ASP A 52 6.86 -8.47 0.48
C ASP A 52 6.27 -8.63 -0.92
N THR A 53 5.00 -8.30 -1.08
CA THR A 53 4.32 -8.29 -2.38
C THR A 53 4.97 -7.29 -3.35
N ILE A 54 5.26 -6.06 -2.90
CA ILE A 54 5.95 -5.04 -3.72
C ILE A 54 7.35 -5.56 -4.11
N GLN A 55 8.08 -6.21 -3.21
CA GLN A 55 9.39 -6.78 -3.53
C GLN A 55 9.31 -7.89 -4.59
N LEU A 56 8.23 -8.68 -4.61
CA LEU A 56 8.00 -9.66 -5.67
C LEU A 56 7.78 -8.97 -7.02
N TYR A 57 6.88 -7.98 -7.08
CA TYR A 57 6.60 -7.25 -8.31
C TYR A 57 7.79 -6.42 -8.82
N LEU A 58 8.66 -5.95 -7.93
CA LEU A 58 9.94 -5.33 -8.31
C LEU A 58 10.86 -6.31 -9.05
N LYS A 59 10.93 -7.58 -8.62
CA LYS A 59 11.73 -8.62 -9.31
C LYS A 59 11.15 -8.97 -10.68
N GLU A 60 9.83 -9.00 -10.78
CA GLU A 60 9.09 -9.27 -12.02
C GLU A 60 9.03 -8.04 -12.95
N LYS A 61 9.38 -6.86 -12.41
CA LYS A 61 9.23 -5.55 -13.05
C LYS A 61 7.79 -5.25 -13.48
N ASP A 62 6.82 -5.70 -12.70
CA ASP A 62 5.40 -5.50 -12.97
C ASP A 62 4.95 -4.11 -12.47
N LEU A 63 5.11 -3.10 -13.31
CA LEU A 63 4.78 -1.71 -12.98
C LEU A 63 3.29 -1.47 -12.70
N GLU A 64 2.40 -2.25 -13.33
CA GLU A 64 0.95 -2.13 -13.11
C GLU A 64 0.59 -2.61 -11.72
N GLN A 65 1.10 -3.79 -11.33
CA GLN A 65 0.88 -4.32 -9.98
C GLN A 65 1.57 -3.47 -8.91
N LEU A 66 2.77 -2.94 -9.17
CA LEU A 66 3.42 -1.97 -8.27
C LEU A 66 2.55 -0.74 -8.05
N SER A 67 1.93 -0.20 -9.12
CA SER A 67 1.03 0.94 -9.00
C SER A 67 -0.19 0.62 -8.13
N SER A 68 -0.86 -0.50 -8.43
CA SER A 68 -2.05 -0.97 -7.71
C SER A 68 -1.78 -1.19 -6.23
N THR A 69 -0.67 -1.87 -5.90
CA THR A 69 -0.27 -2.13 -4.52
C THR A 69 0.15 -0.85 -3.79
N GLY A 70 0.83 0.09 -4.47
CA GLY A 70 1.11 1.41 -3.92
C GLY A 70 -0.15 2.21 -3.60
N HIS A 71 -1.15 2.18 -4.48
CA HIS A 71 -2.45 2.83 -4.24
C HIS A 71 -3.18 2.26 -3.02
N PHE A 72 -3.20 0.93 -2.89
CA PHE A 72 -3.81 0.24 -1.77
C PHE A 72 -3.19 0.68 -0.44
N LEU A 73 -1.86 0.56 -0.30
CA LEU A 73 -1.17 0.87 0.95
C LEU A 73 -1.22 2.37 1.27
N LYS A 74 -1.21 3.24 0.25
CA LYS A 74 -1.43 4.69 0.41
C LYS A 74 -2.73 4.97 1.14
N GLY A 75 -3.84 4.34 0.71
CA GLY A 75 -5.15 4.53 1.31
C GLY A 75 -5.17 4.13 2.79
N SER A 76 -4.66 2.95 3.11
CA SER A 76 -4.60 2.45 4.47
C SER A 76 -3.71 3.32 5.39
N ALA A 77 -2.54 3.74 4.90
CA ALA A 77 -1.65 4.60 5.67
C ALA A 77 -2.26 6.00 5.91
N ALA A 78 -2.92 6.57 4.90
CA ALA A 78 -3.59 7.86 5.02
C ALA A 78 -4.74 7.84 6.03
N ALA A 79 -5.50 6.74 6.09
CA ALA A 79 -6.58 6.55 7.05
C ALA A 79 -6.11 6.57 8.51
N LEU A 80 -4.85 6.21 8.78
CA LEU A 80 -4.21 6.26 10.10
C LEU A 80 -3.42 7.55 10.37
N GLY A 81 -3.41 8.51 9.44
CA GLY A 81 -2.59 9.71 9.56
C GLY A 81 -1.09 9.49 9.32
N LEU A 82 -0.68 8.35 8.75
CA LEU A 82 0.73 8.01 8.48
C LEU A 82 1.20 8.65 7.16
N THR A 83 1.20 9.98 7.14
CA THR A 83 1.40 10.81 5.93
C THR A 83 2.72 10.54 5.21
N SER A 84 3.80 10.31 5.95
CA SER A 84 5.10 9.97 5.34
C SER A 84 5.05 8.65 4.56
N ILE A 85 4.42 7.62 5.12
CA ILE A 85 4.27 6.31 4.46
C ILE A 85 3.34 6.46 3.26
N ALA A 86 2.21 7.14 3.44
CA ALA A 86 1.24 7.41 2.37
C ALA A 86 1.89 8.17 1.19
N SER A 87 2.74 9.16 1.47
CA SER A 87 3.49 9.91 0.44
C SER A 87 4.46 9.02 -0.34
N GLN A 88 5.18 8.11 0.33
CA GLN A 88 6.05 7.18 -0.40
C GLN A 88 5.25 6.16 -1.21
N CYS A 89 4.10 5.71 -0.72
CA CYS A 89 3.20 4.84 -1.48
C CYS A 89 2.58 5.55 -2.69
N GLU A 90 2.33 6.86 -2.61
CA GLU A 90 1.95 7.69 -3.75
C GLU A 90 3.05 7.77 -4.80
N ARG A 91 4.32 7.82 -4.39
CA ARG A 91 5.46 7.71 -5.31
C ARG A 91 5.49 6.36 -6.01
N ILE A 92 5.34 5.26 -5.27
CA ILE A 92 5.23 3.91 -5.85
C ILE A 92 4.09 3.85 -6.88
N GLN A 93 2.91 4.38 -6.53
CA GLN A 93 1.75 4.45 -7.42
C GLN A 93 2.07 5.19 -8.72
N ASN A 94 2.55 6.44 -8.62
CA ASN A 94 2.78 7.28 -9.79
C ASN A 94 3.94 6.78 -10.65
N TYR A 95 5.01 6.29 -10.04
CA TYR A 95 6.14 5.71 -10.79
C TYR A 95 5.76 4.41 -11.48
N GLY A 96 4.86 3.60 -10.92
CA GLY A 96 4.27 2.45 -11.62
C GLY A 96 3.48 2.87 -12.87
N HIS A 97 2.87 4.05 -12.86
CA HIS A 97 2.26 4.66 -14.06
C HIS A 97 3.25 5.41 -14.97
N LYS A 98 4.56 5.31 -14.70
CA LYS A 98 5.61 6.05 -15.41
C LYS A 98 5.38 7.56 -15.38
N HIS A 99 4.94 8.07 -14.23
CA HIS A 99 4.64 9.47 -14.00
C HIS A 99 5.51 10.01 -12.86
N ASN A 100 6.51 10.83 -13.20
CA ASN A 100 7.35 11.51 -12.20
C ASN A 100 6.68 12.81 -11.76
N PHE A 101 5.72 12.70 -10.83
CA PHE A 101 4.89 13.83 -10.40
C PHE A 101 5.58 14.78 -9.41
N ASP A 102 6.65 14.32 -8.76
CA ASP A 102 7.38 15.05 -7.72
C ASP A 102 8.74 15.58 -8.20
N ASP A 103 9.00 15.50 -9.52
CA ASP A 103 10.26 15.88 -10.18
C ASP A 103 11.51 15.27 -9.50
N PHE A 104 11.34 14.11 -8.85
CA PHE A 104 12.42 13.50 -8.08
C PHE A 104 13.49 12.94 -9.01
N GLN A 105 14.75 13.21 -8.68
CA GLN A 105 15.91 12.65 -9.34
C GLN A 105 16.67 11.78 -8.36
N LEU A 106 17.00 10.55 -8.78
CA LEU A 106 17.90 9.70 -8.00
C LEU A 106 19.24 10.42 -7.87
N PRO A 107 19.81 10.55 -6.65
CA PRO A 107 21.12 11.15 -6.49
C PRO A 107 22.15 10.31 -7.27
N ALA A 108 22.73 10.90 -8.31
CA ALA A 108 23.80 10.28 -9.06
C ALA A 108 24.96 9.95 -8.09
N ASN A 109 25.40 8.69 -8.08
CA ASN A 109 26.48 8.15 -7.27
C ASN A 109 27.61 9.18 -7.04
N THR A 110 27.84 9.56 -5.78
CA THR A 110 28.85 10.51 -5.34
C THR A 110 30.26 10.02 -5.69
N GLN A 111 30.82 10.52 -6.79
CA GLN A 111 32.26 10.57 -7.03
C GLN A 111 32.68 12.01 -7.32
N THR A 112 32.96 12.76 -6.26
CA THR A 112 34.15 13.63 -6.17
C THR A 112 34.63 13.59 -4.71
N PRO A 113 35.87 13.16 -4.44
CA PRO A 113 36.42 13.11 -3.09
C PRO A 113 37.16 14.42 -2.80
N ASP A 114 36.53 15.38 -2.14
CA ASP A 114 37.25 16.32 -1.28
C ASP A 114 36.32 16.96 -0.25
N SER A 115 36.03 16.22 0.81
CA SER A 115 35.96 16.73 2.18
C SER A 115 35.51 15.59 3.11
N LYS A 116 36.32 15.37 4.13
CA LYS A 116 36.21 14.32 5.12
C LYS A 116 34.92 14.51 5.91
N GLU A 117 34.04 13.50 5.90
CA GLU A 117 33.33 12.94 7.06
C GLU A 117 32.67 11.62 6.60
N GLY A 118 32.83 10.57 7.41
CA GLY A 118 32.53 9.19 7.04
C GLY A 118 31.05 8.97 6.75
N THR A 119 30.73 8.57 5.52
CA THR A 119 29.41 8.07 5.16
C THR A 119 29.54 6.67 4.57
N LEU A 120 28.99 5.70 5.30
CA LEU A 120 28.86 4.31 4.85
C LEU A 120 27.92 4.24 3.63
N SER A 121 28.29 3.40 2.66
CA SER A 121 27.63 3.22 1.37
C SER A 121 26.13 2.90 1.51
N LEU A 122 25.29 3.34 0.55
CA LEU A 122 23.85 3.03 0.51
C LEU A 122 23.55 1.52 0.54
N LYS A 123 24.51 0.66 0.14
CA LYS A 123 24.40 -0.80 0.29
C LYS A 123 24.46 -1.26 1.75
N GLU A 124 25.23 -0.57 2.59
CA GLU A 124 25.35 -0.84 4.03
C GLU A 124 24.04 -0.49 4.76
N LYS A 125 23.41 0.66 4.43
CA LYS A 125 22.10 1.05 4.97
C LYS A 125 20.98 0.08 4.60
N ARG A 126 21.04 -0.52 3.39
CA ARG A 126 20.07 -1.53 2.93
C ARG A 126 20.09 -2.79 3.80
N ARG A 127 21.29 -3.25 4.19
CA ARG A 127 21.46 -4.41 5.07
C ARG A 127 21.00 -4.14 6.51
N GLU A 128 21.23 -2.93 7.04
CA GLU A 128 20.80 -2.59 8.40
C GLU A 128 19.27 -2.46 8.53
N ILE A 129 18.58 -1.99 7.48
CA ILE A 129 17.10 -1.89 7.48
C ILE A 129 16.47 -3.28 7.35
N ASP A 130 16.95 -4.13 6.43
CA ASP A 130 16.42 -5.49 6.27
C ASP A 130 16.67 -6.35 7.53
N GLU A 131 17.79 -6.15 8.24
CA GLU A 131 18.07 -6.81 9.53
C GLU A 131 17.14 -6.31 10.64
N LYS A 132 16.86 -4.99 10.73
CA LYS A 132 15.92 -4.44 11.72
C LYS A 132 14.48 -4.89 11.49
N VAL A 133 14.04 -4.99 10.23
CA VAL A 133 12.70 -5.52 9.89
C VAL A 133 12.60 -7.00 10.30
N ALA A 134 13.61 -7.82 9.99
CA ALA A 134 13.62 -9.23 10.34
C ALA A 134 13.70 -9.50 11.87
N THR A 135 14.41 -8.66 12.64
CA THR A 135 14.52 -8.83 14.10
C THR A 135 13.25 -8.44 14.87
N VAL A 136 12.34 -7.65 14.28
CA VAL A 136 11.06 -7.27 14.90
C VAL A 136 9.99 -8.35 14.66
N THR A 137 10.17 -9.21 13.65
CA THR A 137 9.20 -10.26 13.25
C THR A 137 9.38 -11.61 13.95
N SER A 138 10.23 -11.73 14.98
CA SER A 138 10.59 -13.02 15.58
C SER A 138 10.46 -13.03 17.10
N ASP A 139 9.27 -12.73 17.61
CA ASP A 139 8.85 -13.22 18.93
C ASP A 139 7.52 -13.98 18.81
N GLU A 140 7.68 -15.31 18.75
CA GLU A 140 6.82 -16.37 19.29
C GLU A 140 5.39 -16.59 18.72
N VAL A 141 5.25 -17.57 17.80
CA VAL A 141 4.08 -18.48 17.79
C VAL A 141 4.53 -19.93 17.52
N ASN A 142 4.37 -20.76 18.54
CA ASN A 142 4.50 -22.22 18.50
C ASN A 142 3.23 -22.85 17.87
N PRO A 143 3.33 -23.78 16.90
CA PRO A 143 2.16 -24.27 16.19
C PRO A 143 1.48 -25.43 16.92
N HIS A 144 0.21 -25.29 17.29
CA HIS A 144 -0.63 -26.46 17.51
C HIS A 144 -2.11 -26.22 17.18
N ASP A 145 -2.62 -27.17 16.39
CA ASP A 145 -4.02 -27.54 16.14
C ASP A 145 -4.89 -26.71 15.18
N HIS A 146 -4.82 -27.13 13.92
CA HIS A 146 -5.89 -27.06 12.94
C HIS A 146 -7.16 -27.79 13.45
N LYS A 147 -8.28 -27.08 13.53
CA LYS A 147 -9.60 -27.71 13.50
C LYS A 147 -10.56 -26.98 12.57
N THR A 148 -10.87 -27.64 11.46
CA THR A 148 -11.99 -27.33 10.56
C THR A 148 -13.34 -27.52 11.26
N PRO A 149 -14.35 -26.73 10.86
CA PRO A 149 -15.73 -27.25 10.80
C PRO A 149 -16.33 -27.01 9.41
N LYS A 150 -16.61 -28.06 8.62
CA LYS A 150 -17.85 -28.87 8.57
C LYS A 150 -19.11 -28.08 8.19
N GLU A 151 -19.58 -28.39 6.99
CA GLU A 151 -20.93 -28.17 6.48
C GLU A 151 -22.01 -28.74 7.41
N ILE A 152 -23.12 -28.02 7.55
CA ILE A 152 -24.41 -28.55 7.98
C ILE A 152 -25.49 -28.00 7.04
N SER A 153 -26.11 -28.92 6.31
CA SER A 153 -27.34 -28.77 5.56
C SER A 153 -28.52 -29.33 6.36
N THR A 154 -29.72 -28.78 6.14
CA THR A 154 -31.11 -29.36 6.15
C THR A 154 -32.12 -28.26 6.53
N SER A 155 -32.94 -27.76 5.58
CA SER A 155 -34.35 -28.17 5.23
C SER A 155 -35.37 -27.93 6.35
N SER A 156 -36.62 -27.51 6.16
CA SER A 156 -37.48 -27.06 5.04
C SER A 156 -38.84 -26.61 5.63
N ASN A 157 -39.76 -26.13 4.76
CA ASN A 157 -41.22 -25.93 4.91
C ASN A 157 -41.66 -24.49 5.28
N GLY A 158 -42.66 -23.87 4.64
CA GLY A 158 -43.57 -24.30 3.58
C GLY A 158 -44.57 -23.18 3.22
N ASP A 159 -44.95 -23.18 1.95
CA ASP A 159 -46.07 -22.58 1.21
C ASP A 159 -47.30 -21.99 1.96
N ALA A 160 -47.74 -20.80 1.53
CA ALA A 160 -49.16 -20.47 1.31
C ALA A 160 -49.32 -19.15 0.49
N THR A 161 -50.01 -19.26 -0.64
CA THR A 161 -50.44 -18.17 -1.53
C THR A 161 -51.80 -17.59 -1.10
N LEU A 162 -52.06 -16.27 -1.29
CA LEU A 162 -53.32 -15.67 -1.85
C LEU A 162 -53.42 -14.12 -1.72
N LYS A 163 -53.37 -13.44 -2.88
CA LYS A 163 -54.24 -12.37 -3.45
C LYS A 163 -54.66 -11.05 -2.73
N ASP A 164 -54.39 -9.96 -3.48
CA ASP A 164 -55.20 -8.78 -3.84
C ASP A 164 -55.64 -7.71 -2.81
N LYS A 165 -55.12 -6.46 -2.94
CA LYS A 165 -55.85 -5.24 -3.44
C LYS A 165 -55.08 -3.91 -3.22
N ASN A 166 -54.82 -3.23 -4.34
CA ASN A 166 -54.87 -1.78 -4.66
C ASN A 166 -54.98 -0.73 -3.52
N THR A 167 -54.06 0.26 -3.46
CA THR A 167 -54.38 1.70 -3.70
C THR A 167 -53.13 2.60 -3.68
N ASP A 168 -53.19 3.56 -4.59
CA ASP A 168 -52.35 4.72 -4.91
C ASP A 168 -51.96 5.65 -3.73
N LYS A 169 -50.72 6.16 -3.72
CA LYS A 169 -50.36 7.59 -3.52
C LYS A 169 -48.85 7.86 -3.49
N ASP A 170 -48.47 8.88 -4.24
CA ASP A 170 -47.16 9.54 -4.37
C ASP A 170 -46.43 9.87 -3.04
N ASN A 171 -45.11 9.67 -2.97
CA ASN A 171 -44.14 10.75 -2.71
C ASN A 171 -42.66 10.36 -2.94
N LYS A 172 -42.16 10.76 -4.11
CA LYS A 172 -40.85 11.39 -4.44
C LYS A 172 -39.71 11.47 -3.37
N ILE A 173 -38.52 10.96 -3.74
CA ILE A 173 -37.19 11.63 -3.84
C ILE A 173 -35.96 10.83 -3.28
N LYS A 174 -35.14 10.41 -4.27
CA LYS A 174 -33.66 10.33 -4.38
C LYS A 174 -32.84 9.30 -3.59
N GLN A 175 -32.54 8.21 -4.29
CA GLN A 175 -31.28 7.46 -4.21
C GLN A 175 -30.20 8.09 -5.10
N LEU A 176 -28.96 8.07 -4.61
CA LEU A 176 -27.71 8.25 -5.37
C LEU A 176 -27.49 7.04 -6.29
N PRO A 177 -27.11 7.23 -7.58
CA PRO A 177 -26.87 6.10 -8.48
C PRO A 177 -25.41 5.63 -8.47
N ALA A 178 -25.25 4.31 -8.35
CA ALA A 178 -24.18 3.54 -8.97
C ALA A 178 -24.59 3.13 -10.40
N SER A 179 -23.66 3.12 -11.35
CA SER A 179 -23.74 2.42 -12.66
C SER A 179 -22.32 2.40 -13.24
N THR A 180 -21.64 1.28 -13.44
CA THR A 180 -21.88 0.11 -14.33
C THR A 180 -21.59 0.37 -15.80
N THR A 181 -20.65 -0.44 -16.29
CA THR A 181 -20.17 -0.79 -17.63
C THR A 181 -21.26 -1.01 -18.70
N THR A 182 -20.98 -0.62 -19.95
CA THR A 182 -21.67 -1.18 -21.13
C THR A 182 -20.71 -1.42 -22.31
N THR A 183 -20.73 -2.64 -22.81
CA THR A 183 -20.15 -3.17 -24.05
C THR A 183 -20.96 -2.79 -25.29
N THR A 184 -20.33 -2.65 -26.45
CA THR A 184 -21.00 -2.80 -27.76
C THR A 184 -20.01 -3.35 -28.81
N THR A 185 -20.45 -4.41 -29.50
CA THR A 185 -19.73 -5.21 -30.50
C THR A 185 -20.16 -4.81 -31.91
N THR A 186 -19.25 -4.63 -32.88
CA THR A 186 -19.46 -4.95 -34.31
C THR A 186 -18.11 -5.11 -35.06
N SER A 187 -17.99 -6.12 -35.93
CA SER A 187 -16.88 -6.48 -36.85
C SER A 187 -17.47 -6.93 -38.21
N PRO A 188 -16.72 -7.20 -39.31
CA PRO A 188 -15.46 -6.66 -39.88
C PRO A 188 -15.61 -6.38 -41.43
N PRO A 189 -14.53 -6.13 -42.25
CA PRO A 189 -13.71 -7.21 -42.87
C PRO A 189 -12.21 -6.90 -43.17
N LYS A 190 -11.49 -7.96 -43.58
CA LYS A 190 -10.03 -8.19 -43.78
C LYS A 190 -9.35 -7.49 -44.98
N THR A 191 -8.03 -7.28 -44.94
CA THR A 191 -7.01 -7.85 -45.89
C THR A 191 -5.55 -7.54 -45.51
N ASP A 192 -4.64 -8.36 -46.05
CA ASP A 192 -3.24 -8.65 -45.73
C ASP A 192 -2.20 -7.53 -45.96
N THR A 193 -1.01 -7.64 -45.34
CA THR A 193 0.32 -7.65 -46.02
C THR A 193 1.50 -7.78 -45.01
N LYS A 194 2.43 -8.69 -45.33
CA LYS A 194 3.74 -8.93 -44.70
C LYS A 194 4.72 -7.78 -44.97
N THR A 195 5.72 -7.57 -44.11
CA THR A 195 7.19 -7.61 -44.43
C THR A 195 8.05 -6.87 -43.39
N ASN A 196 8.84 -7.66 -42.63
CA ASN A 196 10.29 -7.57 -42.35
C ASN A 196 10.97 -6.19 -42.18
N VAL A 197 11.53 -5.91 -40.97
CA VAL A 197 12.82 -5.21 -40.81
C VAL A 197 13.59 -5.73 -39.58
N LYS A 198 14.62 -6.54 -39.85
CA LYS A 198 16.00 -6.48 -39.34
C LYS A 198 16.27 -6.17 -37.86
N THR A 199 16.69 -7.23 -37.17
CA THR A 199 17.65 -7.22 -36.07
C THR A 199 19.05 -6.81 -36.56
N ASP A 200 19.65 -5.80 -35.96
CA ASP A 200 21.12 -5.64 -35.91
C ASP A 200 21.53 -4.80 -34.68
N ALA A 201 22.28 -5.46 -33.80
CA ALA A 201 23.43 -4.99 -33.02
C ALA A 201 23.33 -3.77 -32.07
N LYS A 202 23.80 -4.01 -30.84
CA LYS A 202 25.04 -3.42 -30.26
C LYS A 202 24.84 -2.75 -28.89
N THR A 203 25.38 -3.44 -27.88
CA THR A 203 25.84 -2.92 -26.59
C THR A 203 26.54 -1.57 -26.72
N SER A 204 26.04 -0.55 -26.03
CA SER A 204 26.79 0.66 -25.70
C SER A 204 26.11 1.37 -24.53
N SER A 205 26.92 1.76 -23.55
CA SER A 205 26.56 2.49 -22.33
C SER A 205 25.58 3.63 -22.55
N SER A 206 24.61 3.79 -21.66
CA SER A 206 23.76 4.98 -21.70
C SER A 206 23.10 5.22 -20.34
N ILE A 207 23.17 6.49 -19.95
CA ILE A 207 22.21 7.23 -19.12
C ILE A 207 20.85 6.51 -19.11
N PRO A 208 20.22 6.26 -17.94
CA PRO A 208 18.93 5.60 -17.88
C PRO A 208 17.98 6.35 -18.82
N ASP A 209 17.58 5.69 -19.89
CA ASP A 209 16.54 6.19 -20.77
C ASP A 209 15.29 6.28 -19.88
N GLU A 210 14.76 7.48 -19.70
CA GLU A 210 13.57 7.76 -18.87
C GLU A 210 12.34 6.97 -19.35
N LEU A 211 12.43 6.39 -20.55
CA LEU A 211 11.46 5.48 -21.15
C LEU A 211 11.62 4.00 -20.73
N SER A 212 12.75 3.62 -20.13
CA SER A 212 13.01 2.24 -19.71
C SER A 212 12.31 1.92 -18.37
N ASP A 213 11.76 0.72 -18.26
CA ASP A 213 11.16 0.25 -17.00
C ASP A 213 12.19 0.25 -15.86
N ASP A 214 13.47 0.03 -16.17
CA ASP A 214 14.57 0.04 -15.21
C ASP A 214 14.70 1.37 -14.45
N PHE A 215 14.46 2.49 -15.12
CA PHE A 215 14.45 3.81 -14.47
C PHE A 215 13.33 3.90 -13.42
N TRP A 216 12.12 3.52 -13.79
CA TRP A 216 10.95 3.54 -12.90
C TRP A 216 11.12 2.56 -11.74
N ILE A 217 11.68 1.38 -11.99
CA ILE A 217 11.99 0.40 -10.95
C ILE A 217 12.96 0.98 -9.92
N LEU A 218 14.01 1.70 -10.32
CA LEU A 218 14.92 2.35 -9.38
C LEU A 218 14.24 3.41 -8.51
N LEU A 219 13.32 4.19 -9.09
CA LEU A 219 12.53 5.18 -8.34
C LEU A 219 11.58 4.53 -7.34
N ILE A 220 10.92 3.44 -7.74
CA ILE A 220 10.03 2.66 -6.87
C ILE A 220 10.84 2.01 -5.74
N GLU A 221 12.04 1.50 -6.01
CA GLU A 221 12.93 0.96 -4.98
C GLU A 221 13.35 2.01 -3.94
N ASP A 222 13.64 3.25 -4.37
CA ASP A 222 13.92 4.36 -3.45
C ASP A 222 12.69 4.69 -2.59
N ALA A 223 11.51 4.81 -3.22
CA ALA A 223 10.27 5.09 -2.52
C ALA A 223 9.94 3.97 -1.51
N LEU A 224 10.06 2.70 -1.89
CA LEU A 224 9.87 1.56 -0.99
C LEU A 224 10.86 1.59 0.18
N SER A 225 12.14 1.90 -0.08
CA SER A 225 13.14 2.01 0.99
C SER A 225 12.78 3.09 2.01
N LYS A 226 12.28 4.23 1.55
CA LYS A 226 11.82 5.33 2.43
C LYS A 226 10.51 4.98 3.14
N ALA A 227 9.60 4.25 2.49
CA ALA A 227 8.38 3.74 3.11
C ALA A 227 8.70 2.78 4.26
N LYS A 228 9.65 1.85 4.05
CA LYS A 228 10.13 0.93 5.10
C LYS A 228 10.74 1.67 6.29
N ASP A 229 11.60 2.65 6.04
CA ASP A 229 12.20 3.48 7.11
C ASP A 229 11.13 4.26 7.90
N GLY A 230 10.17 4.87 7.20
CA GLY A 230 9.02 5.53 7.82
C GLY A 230 8.19 4.57 8.66
N PHE A 231 7.90 3.38 8.14
CA PHE A 231 7.15 2.34 8.84
C PHE A 231 7.82 1.91 10.14
N VAL A 232 9.13 1.61 10.13
CA VAL A 232 9.86 1.21 11.34
C VAL A 232 9.79 2.31 12.42
N LYS A 233 9.93 3.58 12.02
CA LYS A 233 9.84 4.71 12.94
C LYS A 233 8.44 4.88 13.50
N SER A 234 7.43 4.88 12.64
CA SER A 234 6.03 5.04 13.04
C SER A 234 5.55 3.89 13.91
N LYS A 235 5.87 2.64 13.56
CA LYS A 235 5.55 1.45 14.35
C LYS A 235 6.12 1.57 15.76
N LYS A 236 7.41 1.89 15.88
CA LYS A 236 8.04 2.10 17.19
C LYS A 236 7.34 3.19 18.01
N ALA A 237 7.01 4.32 17.39
CA ALA A 237 6.35 5.42 18.09
C ALA A 237 4.93 5.05 18.55
N LEU A 238 4.20 4.25 17.77
CA LEU A 238 2.88 3.74 18.11
C LEU A 238 2.94 2.65 19.18
N ASP A 239 3.90 1.73 19.10
CA ASP A 239 4.13 0.70 20.14
C ASP A 239 4.38 1.39 21.50
N GLU A 240 5.30 2.37 21.55
CA GLU A 240 5.56 3.15 22.77
C GLU A 240 4.34 3.94 23.27
N PHE A 241 3.44 4.34 22.36
CA PHE A 241 2.21 5.05 22.70
C PHE A 241 1.17 4.14 23.36
N PHE A 242 1.04 2.89 22.90
CA PHE A 242 0.07 1.91 23.41
C PHE A 242 0.56 1.05 24.59
N GLU A 243 1.88 1.00 24.84
CA GLU A 243 2.45 0.35 26.06
C GLU A 243 1.89 0.88 27.39
#